data_AF-A0A1F6ZE30-F1
#
_entry.id   AF-A0A1F6ZE30-F1
#
_cell.length_a   1.000
_cell.length_b   1.000
_cell.length_c   1.000
_cell.angle_alpha   90.00
_cell.angle_beta   90.00
_cell.angle_gamma   90.00
#
_symmetry.space_group_name_H-M   'P 1'
#
loop_
_entity.id
_entity.type
_entity.pdbx_description
1 polymer ?
#
loop_
_entity_poly.entity_id
_entity_poly.type
_entity_poly.pdbx_seq_one_letter_code
_entity_poly.pdbx_strand_id
1 'polypeptide(L)'
;MDKTLKLLALSDLFIVSGFGLISPIFGIFIKDNLIGGSIFFAGLATTIFLITRAILQIVLSYKFQPRDRIWLLRLGTVMIALTPFAYIFSTKVGHILIAQFIYAVGASCAYPAWYSLFNSHSDKGKKGFQWAIYNSTICLGTAVAAFFGAWLAQKTTFTIVFLLTGIMAIIGFIVLLFLERSALKKT
;
A
#
# COMPACT_ATOMS: atom_id res chain seq x y z
N MET A 1 -11.62 20.39 -4.45
CA MET A 1 -10.66 19.50 -3.78
C MET A 1 -9.26 19.98 -4.09
N ASP A 2 -8.47 20.23 -3.05
CA ASP A 2 -7.08 20.71 -3.12
C ASP A 2 -6.21 19.82 -4.04
N LYS A 3 -5.21 20.41 -4.73
CA LYS A 3 -4.31 19.68 -5.66
C LYS A 3 -3.60 18.52 -4.95
N THR A 4 -3.13 18.73 -3.72
CA THR A 4 -2.48 17.70 -2.90
C THR A 4 -3.44 16.54 -2.63
N LEU A 5 -4.68 16.82 -2.23
CA LEU A 5 -5.68 15.78 -1.98
C LEU A 5 -5.97 14.95 -3.23
N LYS A 6 -6.08 15.60 -4.40
CA LYS A 6 -6.28 14.89 -5.68
C LYS A 6 -5.12 13.96 -6.00
N LEU A 7 -3.88 14.41 -5.81
CA LEU A 7 -2.68 13.61 -6.05
C LEU A 7 -2.57 12.43 -5.07
N LEU A 8 -2.85 12.66 -3.78
CA LEU A 8 -2.88 11.61 -2.76
C LEU A 8 -3.95 10.57 -3.09
N ALA A 9 -5.16 11.01 -3.42
CA ALA A 9 -6.27 10.13 -3.76
C ALA A 9 -5.99 9.31 -5.03
N LEU A 10 -5.43 9.94 -6.07
CA LEU A 10 -5.09 9.28 -7.32
C LEU A 10 -3.95 8.27 -7.13
N SER A 11 -2.92 8.62 -6.36
CA SER A 11 -1.84 7.71 -6.00
C SER A 11 -2.38 6.46 -5.30
N ASP A 12 -3.17 6.64 -4.24
CA ASP A 12 -3.72 5.53 -3.47
C ASP A 12 -4.77 4.73 -4.25
N LEU A 13 -5.49 5.36 -5.18
CA LEU A 13 -6.39 4.64 -6.09
C LEU A 13 -5.61 3.57 -6.87
N PHE A 14 -4.43 3.89 -7.38
CA PHE A 14 -3.61 2.90 -8.08
C PHE A 14 -2.95 1.90 -7.11
N ILE A 15 -2.39 2.37 -5.99
CA ILE A 15 -1.67 1.49 -5.05
C ILE A 15 -2.63 0.55 -4.33
N VAL A 16 -3.61 1.09 -3.62
CA VAL A 16 -4.52 0.29 -2.77
C VAL A 16 -5.39 -0.61 -3.62
N SER A 17 -5.95 -0.11 -4.72
CA SER A 17 -6.70 -0.97 -5.64
C SER A 17 -5.80 -2.02 -6.30
N GLY A 18 -4.56 -1.67 -6.67
CA GLY A 18 -3.60 -2.64 -7.18
C GLY A 18 -3.35 -3.79 -6.20
N PHE A 19 -3.18 -3.50 -4.91
CA PHE A 19 -3.09 -4.52 -3.85
C PHE A 19 -4.41 -5.28 -3.65
N GLY A 20 -5.54 -4.70 -4.03
CA GLY A 20 -6.83 -5.37 -4.13
C GLY A 20 -6.82 -6.61 -5.03
N LEU A 21 -6.01 -6.63 -6.09
CA LEU A 21 -5.83 -7.82 -6.95
C LEU A 21 -5.28 -9.03 -6.17
N ILE A 22 -4.45 -8.78 -5.16
CA ILE A 22 -3.73 -9.83 -4.41
C ILE A 22 -4.49 -10.21 -3.13
N SER A 23 -5.11 -9.24 -2.46
CA SER A 23 -5.65 -9.39 -1.11
C SER A 23 -6.51 -10.65 -0.88
N PRO A 24 -7.52 -10.98 -1.71
CA PRO A 24 -8.38 -12.15 -1.47
C PRO A 24 -7.70 -13.50 -1.74
N ILE A 25 -6.61 -13.51 -2.52
CA ILE A 25 -5.95 -14.72 -3.02
C ILE A 25 -4.58 -14.97 -2.39
N PHE A 26 -4.04 -14.01 -1.64
CA PHE A 26 -2.66 -14.08 -1.13
C PHE A 26 -2.41 -15.26 -0.20
N GLY A 27 -3.38 -15.59 0.65
CA GLY A 27 -3.29 -16.75 1.53
C GLY A 27 -3.23 -18.07 0.78
N ILE A 28 -3.95 -18.17 -0.35
CA ILE A 28 -3.93 -19.33 -1.24
C ILE A 28 -2.54 -19.47 -1.87
N PHE A 29 -2.00 -18.37 -2.39
CA PHE A 29 -0.64 -18.34 -2.93
C PHE A 29 0.40 -18.83 -1.92
N ILE A 30 0.35 -18.33 -0.67
CA ILE A 30 1.31 -18.74 0.37
C ILE A 30 1.20 -20.24 0.66
N LYS A 31 -0.01 -20.77 0.73
CA LYS A 31 -0.26 -22.18 1.07
C LYS A 31 0.13 -23.13 -0.07
N ASP A 32 -0.28 -22.81 -1.29
CA ASP A 32 -0.29 -23.78 -2.39
C ASP A 32 0.90 -23.61 -3.35
N ASN A 33 1.59 -22.47 -3.36
CA ASN A 33 2.66 -22.16 -4.32
C ASN A 33 4.05 -22.00 -3.72
N LEU A 34 4.21 -22.10 -2.40
CA LEU A 34 5.50 -21.91 -1.74
C LEU A 34 5.95 -23.17 -0.99
N ILE A 35 7.25 -23.44 -1.04
CA ILE A 35 7.87 -24.49 -0.24
C ILE A 35 7.70 -24.15 1.24
N GLY A 36 7.11 -25.07 2.01
CA GLY A 36 6.75 -24.87 3.42
C GLY A 36 5.49 -24.05 3.64
N GLY A 37 4.72 -23.77 2.58
CA GLY A 37 3.44 -23.06 2.60
C GLY A 37 2.42 -23.70 3.53
N SER A 38 1.74 -22.88 4.36
CA SER A 38 0.63 -23.34 5.19
C SER A 38 -0.29 -22.18 5.58
N ILE A 39 -1.48 -22.51 6.08
CA ILE A 39 -2.42 -21.53 6.64
C ILE A 39 -1.76 -20.77 7.80
N PHE A 40 -0.95 -21.46 8.61
CA PHE A 40 -0.18 -20.84 9.68
C PHE A 40 0.77 -19.77 9.14
N PHE A 41 1.51 -20.04 8.05
CA PHE A 41 2.42 -19.05 7.46
C PHE A 41 1.68 -17.88 6.79
N ALA A 42 0.47 -18.09 6.26
CA ALA A 42 -0.36 -16.99 5.78
C ALA A 42 -0.80 -16.06 6.93
N GLY A 43 -1.17 -16.63 8.08
CA GLY A 43 -1.43 -15.87 9.30
C GLY A 43 -0.19 -15.14 9.80
N LEU A 44 0.95 -15.84 9.89
CA LEU A 44 2.22 -15.27 10.35
C LEU A 44 2.71 -14.12 9.47
N ALA A 45 2.57 -14.23 8.14
CA ALA A 45 2.87 -13.17 7.20
C ALA A 45 2.06 -11.89 7.51
N THR A 46 0.76 -12.04 7.79
CA THR A 46 -0.12 -10.94 8.20
C THR A 46 0.28 -10.38 9.57
N THR A 47 0.61 -11.24 10.53
CA THR A 47 1.07 -10.84 11.86
C THR A 47 2.35 -10.02 11.81
N ILE A 48 3.35 -10.47 11.05
CA ILE A 48 4.61 -9.73 10.84
C ILE A 48 4.30 -8.35 10.28
N PHE A 49 3.48 -8.28 9.22
CA PHE A 49 3.12 -7.00 8.63
C PHE A 49 2.47 -6.04 9.65
N LEU A 50 1.44 -6.51 10.37
CA LEU A 50 0.66 -5.67 11.28
C LEU A 50 1.46 -5.23 12.50
N ILE A 51 2.19 -6.15 13.15
CA ILE A 51 3.00 -5.83 14.34
C ILE A 51 4.14 -4.89 13.97
N THR A 52 4.90 -5.20 12.91
CA THR A 52 6.00 -4.34 12.46
C THR A 52 5.48 -2.95 12.12
N ARG A 53 4.38 -2.86 11.36
CA ARG A 53 3.78 -1.56 11.00
C ARG A 53 3.34 -0.79 12.24
N ALA A 54 2.64 -1.43 13.19
CA ALA A 54 2.12 -0.78 14.39
C ALA A 54 3.23 -0.22 15.28
N ILE A 55 4.31 -0.98 15.50
CA ILE A 55 5.45 -0.53 16.30
C ILE A 55 6.21 0.59 15.58
N LEU A 56 6.61 0.35 14.32
CA LEU A 56 7.44 1.29 13.59
C LEU A 56 6.71 2.61 13.33
N GLN A 57 5.43 2.59 12.96
CA GLN A 57 4.73 3.84 12.66
C GLN A 57 4.68 4.79 13.87
N ILE A 58 4.60 4.26 15.11
CA ILE A 58 4.64 5.08 16.33
C ILE A 58 6.03 5.69 16.50
N VAL A 59 7.08 4.87 16.41
CA VAL A 59 8.47 5.32 16.58
C VAL A 59 8.85 6.36 15.52
N LEU A 60 8.50 6.11 14.26
CA LEU A 60 8.81 7.00 13.16
C LEU A 60 8.00 8.30 13.24
N SER A 61 6.71 8.24 13.59
CA SER A 61 5.89 9.45 13.76
C SER A 61 6.37 10.35 14.91
N TYR A 62 6.99 9.76 15.94
CA TYR A 62 7.60 10.52 17.04
C TYR A 62 8.94 11.15 16.64
N LYS A 63 9.77 10.43 15.87
CA LYS A 63 11.13 10.88 15.53
C LYS A 63 11.17 11.88 14.37
N PHE A 64 10.29 11.75 13.39
CA PHE A 64 10.39 12.54 12.15
C PHE A 64 9.64 13.87 12.23
N GLN A 65 10.22 14.89 11.61
CA GLN A 65 9.67 16.23 11.61
C GLN A 65 8.66 16.42 10.46
N PRO A 66 7.78 17.44 10.54
CA PRO A 66 6.85 17.75 9.45
C PRO A 66 7.52 17.93 8.09
N ARG A 67 8.75 18.47 8.06
CA ARG A 67 9.54 18.66 6.84
C ARG A 67 9.91 17.35 6.12
N ASP A 68 9.95 16.24 6.86
CA ASP A 68 10.37 14.93 6.34
C ASP A 68 9.19 14.17 5.71
N ARG A 69 7.95 14.61 5.93
CA ARG A 69 6.72 13.89 5.56
C ARG A 69 6.66 13.51 4.08
N ILE A 70 6.96 14.42 3.15
CA ILE A 70 6.93 14.08 1.71
C ILE A 70 8.03 13.08 1.33
N TRP A 71 9.21 13.21 1.93
CA TRP A 71 10.30 12.27 1.67
C TRP A 71 9.98 10.88 2.22
N LEU A 72 9.47 10.79 3.44
CA LEU A 72 9.01 9.54 4.06
C LEU A 72 7.86 8.91 3.29
N LEU A 73 6.93 9.72 2.81
CA LEU A 73 5.83 9.25 1.98
C LEU A 73 6.37 8.60 0.70
N ARG A 74 7.26 9.28 -0.03
CA ARG A 74 7.87 8.74 -1.25
C ARG A 74 8.69 7.47 -0.98
N LEU A 75 9.55 7.50 0.05
CA LEU A 75 10.39 6.36 0.42
C LEU A 75 9.53 5.16 0.84
N GLY A 76 8.51 5.39 1.67
CA GLY A 76 7.60 4.35 2.08
C GLY A 76 6.81 3.77 0.91
N THR A 77 6.26 4.63 0.06
CA THR A 77 5.48 4.22 -1.10
C THR A 77 6.31 3.43 -2.12
N VAL A 78 7.59 3.76 -2.36
CA VAL A 78 8.42 2.95 -3.27
C VAL A 78 8.69 1.56 -2.69
N MET A 79 8.91 1.43 -1.37
CA MET A 79 9.06 0.12 -0.72
C MET A 79 7.77 -0.72 -0.84
N ILE A 80 6.61 -0.09 -0.65
CA ILE A 80 5.30 -0.72 -0.88
C ILE A 80 5.18 -1.17 -2.34
N ALA A 81 5.48 -0.30 -3.29
CA ALA A 81 5.34 -0.58 -4.72
C ALA A 81 6.27 -1.69 -5.23
N LEU A 82 7.43 -1.86 -4.59
CA LEU A 82 8.38 -2.93 -4.93
C LEU A 82 7.99 -4.29 -4.34
N THR A 83 7.12 -4.32 -3.34
CA THR A 83 6.75 -5.56 -2.62
C THR A 83 6.13 -6.64 -3.52
N PRO A 84 5.18 -6.34 -4.43
CA PRO A 84 4.60 -7.35 -5.33
C PRO A 84 5.64 -8.02 -6.24
N PHE A 85 6.67 -7.30 -6.65
CA PHE A 85 7.75 -7.88 -7.47
C PHE A 85 8.59 -8.89 -6.67
N ALA A 86 8.77 -8.69 -5.36
CA ALA A 86 9.41 -9.69 -4.51
C ALA A 86 8.60 -11.00 -4.42
N TYR A 87 7.27 -10.94 -4.51
CA TYR A 87 6.42 -12.13 -4.52
C TYR A 87 6.62 -12.98 -5.78
N ILE A 88 6.92 -12.36 -6.93
CA ILE A 88 7.20 -13.07 -8.19
C ILE A 88 8.39 -14.03 -8.05
N PHE A 89 9.43 -13.62 -7.32
CA PHE A 89 10.66 -14.40 -7.14
C PHE A 89 10.63 -15.29 -5.87
N SER A 90 9.48 -15.40 -5.21
CA SER A 90 9.35 -16.17 -3.96
C SER A 90 9.14 -17.65 -4.23
N THR A 91 10.05 -18.48 -3.72
CA THR A 91 9.99 -19.96 -3.83
C THR A 91 9.66 -20.64 -2.49
N LYS A 92 9.93 -19.98 -1.37
CA LYS A 92 9.71 -20.48 -0.01
C LYS A 92 9.04 -19.41 0.85
N VAL A 93 8.30 -19.85 1.87
CA VAL A 93 7.56 -18.95 2.79
C VAL A 93 8.45 -17.87 3.41
N GLY A 94 9.73 -18.16 3.69
CA GLY A 94 10.67 -17.19 4.24
C GLY A 94 10.84 -15.93 3.37
N HIS A 95 10.77 -16.03 2.05
CA HIS A 95 10.85 -14.86 1.16
C HIS A 95 9.64 -13.93 1.38
N ILE A 96 8.45 -14.51 1.59
CA ILE A 96 7.24 -13.74 1.88
C ILE A 96 7.29 -13.08 3.25
N LEU A 97 7.80 -13.76 4.27
CA LEU A 97 7.94 -13.15 5.59
C LEU A 97 8.85 -11.91 5.56
N ILE A 98 9.98 -12.01 4.83
CA ILE A 98 10.89 -10.87 4.60
C ILE A 98 10.19 -9.77 3.81
N ALA A 99 9.48 -10.11 2.73
CA ALA A 99 8.75 -9.14 1.92
C ALA A 99 7.63 -8.44 2.71
N GLN A 100 6.92 -9.13 3.60
CA GLN A 100 5.92 -8.53 4.50
C GLN A 100 6.55 -7.58 5.52
N PHE A 101 7.74 -7.92 6.04
CA PHE A 101 8.49 -7.00 6.90
C PHE A 101 8.88 -5.73 6.14
N ILE A 102 9.44 -5.84 4.92
CA ILE A 102 9.79 -4.69 4.06
C ILE A 102 8.54 -3.86 3.74
N TYR A 103 7.43 -4.51 3.41
CA TYR A 103 6.16 -3.86 3.16
C TYR A 103 5.69 -3.06 4.38
N ALA A 104 5.79 -3.64 5.58
CA ALA A 104 5.44 -2.98 6.82
C ALA A 104 6.32 -1.77 7.14
N VAL A 105 7.63 -1.87 6.91
CA VAL A 105 8.56 -0.73 7.01
C VAL A 105 8.11 0.38 6.06
N GLY A 106 7.85 0.07 4.79
CA GLY A 106 7.34 1.04 3.81
C GLY A 106 6.03 1.69 4.25
N ALA A 107 5.06 0.87 4.68
CA ALA A 107 3.75 1.33 5.16
C ALA A 107 3.86 2.22 6.41
N SER A 108 4.77 1.90 7.33
CA SER A 108 4.99 2.71 8.54
C SER A 108 5.58 4.09 8.26
N CYS A 109 6.31 4.27 7.16
CA CYS A 109 6.76 5.57 6.69
C CYS A 109 5.63 6.32 5.95
N ALA A 110 4.92 5.61 5.07
CA ALA A 110 3.97 6.22 4.15
C ALA A 110 2.66 6.66 4.84
N TYR A 111 2.04 5.80 5.63
CA TYR A 111 0.69 6.07 6.15
C TYR A 111 0.62 7.29 7.07
N PRO A 112 1.50 7.48 8.08
CA PRO A 112 1.43 8.67 8.93
C PRO A 112 1.63 9.97 8.14
N ALA A 113 2.57 9.98 7.19
CA ALA A 113 2.81 11.12 6.32
C ALA A 113 1.60 11.43 5.43
N TRP A 114 1.00 10.39 4.84
CA TRP A 114 -0.22 10.49 4.05
C TRP A 114 -1.38 11.07 4.87
N TYR A 115 -1.65 10.51 6.06
CA TYR A 115 -2.74 10.96 6.94
C TYR A 115 -2.57 12.41 7.37
N SER A 116 -1.34 12.82 7.67
CA SER A 116 -1.04 14.20 8.01
C SER A 116 -1.33 15.15 6.84
N LEU A 117 -0.83 14.84 5.64
CA LEU A 117 -1.06 15.66 4.45
C LEU A 117 -2.54 15.73 4.10
N PHE A 118 -3.26 14.61 4.14
CA PHE A 118 -4.69 14.55 3.87
C PHE A 118 -5.48 15.45 4.84
N ASN A 119 -5.23 15.33 6.14
CA ASN A 119 -5.95 16.11 7.15
C ASN A 119 -5.66 17.62 7.09
N SER A 120 -4.44 17.99 6.72
CA SER A 120 -3.99 19.39 6.59
C SER A 120 -4.52 20.08 5.33
N HIS A 121 -4.80 19.33 4.26
CA HIS A 121 -5.35 19.87 3.02
C HIS A 121 -6.86 19.72 2.89
N SER A 122 -7.49 19.00 3.81
CA SER A 122 -8.95 18.85 3.87
C SER A 122 -9.63 20.13 4.35
N ASP A 123 -10.72 20.50 3.67
CA ASP A 123 -11.47 21.71 3.96
C ASP A 123 -12.13 21.62 5.35
N LYS A 124 -12.01 22.70 6.14
CA LYS A 124 -12.69 22.82 7.44
C LYS A 124 -14.20 22.61 7.25
N GLY A 125 -14.82 21.80 8.11
CA GLY A 125 -16.25 21.45 8.02
C GLY A 125 -16.61 20.40 6.96
N LYS A 126 -15.70 20.03 6.05
CA LYS A 126 -15.95 19.01 5.00
C LYS A 126 -15.04 17.79 5.09
N LYS A 127 -14.19 17.69 6.12
CA LYS A 127 -13.21 16.60 6.29
C LYS A 127 -13.84 15.21 6.19
N GLY A 128 -14.96 14.98 6.88
CA GLY A 128 -15.67 13.70 6.85
C GLY A 128 -16.20 13.36 5.46
N PHE A 129 -16.77 14.33 4.74
CA PHE A 129 -17.26 14.14 3.38
C PHE A 129 -16.13 13.90 2.37
N GLN A 130 -15.01 14.63 2.48
CA GLN A 130 -13.83 14.43 1.63
C GLN A 130 -13.16 13.07 1.89
N TRP A 131 -13.08 12.64 3.15
CA TRP A 131 -12.67 11.28 3.51
C TRP A 131 -13.61 10.23 2.91
N ALA A 132 -14.93 10.43 3.00
CA ALA A 132 -15.91 9.51 2.43
C ALA A 132 -15.76 9.39 0.90
N ILE A 133 -15.65 10.51 0.16
CA ILE A 133 -15.39 10.48 -1.29
C ILE A 133 -14.11 9.71 -1.60
N TYR A 134 -13.02 10.04 -0.91
CA TYR A 134 -11.74 9.36 -1.07
C TYR A 134 -11.91 7.85 -0.84
N ASN A 135 -12.40 7.46 0.32
CA ASN A 135 -12.51 6.06 0.73
C ASN A 135 -13.47 5.27 -0.18
N SER A 136 -14.62 5.83 -0.57
CA SER A 136 -15.53 5.20 -1.52
C SER A 136 -14.88 4.95 -2.87
N THR A 137 -14.06 5.89 -3.36
CA THR A 137 -13.30 5.73 -4.61
C THR A 137 -12.32 4.57 -4.50
N ILE A 138 -11.58 4.49 -3.38
CA ILE A 138 -10.67 3.37 -3.10
C ILE A 138 -11.42 2.04 -2.99
N CYS A 139 -12.57 1.99 -2.30
CA CYS A 139 -13.38 0.78 -2.15
C CYS A 139 -13.85 0.25 -3.51
N LEU A 140 -14.36 1.13 -4.39
CA LEU A 140 -14.79 0.72 -5.73
C LEU A 140 -13.62 0.19 -6.56
N GLY A 141 -12.49 0.89 -6.55
CA GLY A 141 -11.29 0.43 -7.25
C GLY A 141 -10.79 -0.92 -6.73
N THR A 142 -10.75 -1.09 -5.40
CA THR A 142 -10.33 -2.32 -4.73
C THR A 142 -11.31 -3.47 -4.98
N ALA A 143 -12.61 -3.22 -5.03
CA ALA A 143 -13.62 -4.22 -5.33
C ALA A 143 -13.48 -4.76 -6.77
N VAL A 144 -13.32 -3.86 -7.74
CA VAL A 144 -13.07 -4.23 -9.14
C VAL A 144 -11.77 -5.02 -9.25
N ALA A 145 -10.71 -4.55 -8.60
CA ALA A 145 -9.42 -5.23 -8.57
C ALA A 145 -9.52 -6.61 -7.91
N ALA A 146 -10.23 -6.77 -6.79
CA ALA A 146 -10.40 -8.06 -6.12
C ALA A 146 -11.10 -9.08 -7.03
N PHE A 147 -12.15 -8.65 -7.75
CA PHE A 147 -12.82 -9.49 -8.73
C PHE A 147 -11.88 -9.95 -9.83
N PHE A 148 -11.17 -9.02 -10.49
CA PHE A 148 -10.25 -9.36 -11.57
C PHE A 148 -9.03 -10.14 -11.10
N GLY A 149 -8.53 -9.86 -9.90
CA GLY A 149 -7.41 -10.57 -9.30
C GLY A 149 -7.73 -12.04 -9.05
N ALA A 150 -8.90 -12.31 -8.46
CA ALA A 150 -9.38 -13.67 -8.24
C ALA A 150 -9.64 -14.40 -9.58
N TRP A 151 -10.32 -13.75 -10.52
CA TRP A 151 -10.60 -14.31 -11.85
C TRP A 151 -9.31 -14.64 -12.61
N LEU A 152 -8.33 -13.73 -12.59
CA LEU A 152 -7.06 -13.90 -13.27
C LEU A 152 -6.21 -15.00 -12.61
N ALA A 153 -6.16 -15.06 -11.28
CA ALA A 153 -5.45 -16.11 -10.56
C ALA A 153 -6.04 -17.51 -10.80
N GLN A 154 -7.36 -17.61 -11.01
CA GLN A 154 -8.02 -18.87 -11.33
C GLN A 154 -7.69 -19.36 -12.75
N LYS A 155 -7.53 -18.43 -13.70
CA LYS A 155 -7.31 -18.75 -15.12
C LYS A 155 -5.84 -18.79 -15.53
N THR A 156 -4.96 -18.18 -14.74
CA THR A 156 -3.55 -17.97 -15.07
C THR A 156 -2.66 -18.21 -13.85
N THR A 157 -1.45 -17.66 -13.83
CA THR A 157 -0.50 -17.78 -12.71
C THR A 157 -0.54 -16.54 -11.81
N PHE A 158 -0.32 -16.73 -10.51
CA PHE A 158 -0.14 -15.64 -9.53
C PHE A 158 0.89 -14.58 -9.96
N THR A 159 1.92 -14.98 -10.72
CA THR A 159 2.93 -14.07 -11.28
C THR A 159 2.34 -12.91 -12.08
N ILE A 160 1.31 -13.16 -12.90
CA ILE A 160 0.68 -12.11 -13.71
C ILE A 160 -0.06 -11.14 -12.78
N VAL A 161 -0.75 -11.66 -11.77
CA VAL A 161 -1.46 -10.82 -10.78
C VAL A 161 -0.48 -9.93 -10.02
N PHE A 162 0.64 -10.49 -9.55
CA PHE A 162 1.69 -9.73 -8.86
C PHE A 162 2.34 -8.68 -9.75
N LEU A 163 2.60 -9.01 -11.01
CA LEU A 163 3.15 -8.07 -11.98
C LEU A 163 2.21 -6.88 -12.20
N LEU A 164 0.90 -7.13 -12.40
CA LEU A 164 -0.10 -6.08 -12.56
C LEU A 164 -0.22 -5.22 -11.31
N THR A 165 -0.26 -5.82 -10.12
CA THR A 165 -0.25 -5.07 -8.86
C THR A 165 0.99 -4.21 -8.72
N GLY A 166 2.17 -4.75 -9.04
CA GLY A 166 3.43 -4.01 -9.03
C GLY A 166 3.40 -2.81 -9.99
N ILE A 167 2.94 -3.01 -11.23
CA ILE A 167 2.80 -1.94 -12.23
C ILE A 167 1.84 -0.86 -11.73
N MET A 168 0.66 -1.24 -11.21
CA MET A 168 -0.29 -0.27 -10.64
C MET A 168 0.34 0.50 -9.48
N ALA A 169 1.04 -0.17 -8.57
CA ALA A 169 1.68 0.50 -7.44
C ALA A 169 2.80 1.45 -7.88
N ILE A 170 3.56 1.10 -8.94
CA ILE A 170 4.56 1.99 -9.55
C ILE A 170 3.89 3.21 -10.20
N ILE A 171 2.77 3.04 -10.90
CA ILE A 171 2.00 4.17 -11.45
C ILE A 171 1.56 5.11 -10.32
N GLY A 172 1.00 4.58 -9.23
CA GLY A 172 0.62 5.39 -8.07
C GLY A 172 1.82 6.11 -7.43
N PHE A 173 2.97 5.43 -7.31
CA PHE A 173 4.20 6.06 -6.86
C PHE A 173 4.66 7.20 -7.79
N ILE A 174 4.60 7.02 -9.11
CA ILE A 174 4.93 8.08 -10.09
C ILE A 174 4.00 9.28 -9.92
N VAL A 175 2.70 9.06 -9.73
CA VAL A 175 1.73 10.14 -9.43
C VAL A 175 2.17 10.93 -8.19
N LEU A 176 2.64 10.22 -7.17
CA LEU A 176 3.08 10.82 -5.91
C LEU A 176 4.37 11.65 -6.04
N LEU A 177 5.22 11.40 -7.06
CA LEU A 177 6.41 12.22 -7.35
C LEU A 177 6.06 13.66 -7.74
N PHE A 178 4.86 13.89 -8.31
CA PHE A 178 4.35 15.22 -8.63
C PHE A 178 3.88 16.02 -7.41
N LEU A 179 3.87 15.42 -6.22
CA LEU A 179 3.55 16.13 -4.98
C LEU A 179 4.69 17.08 -4.59
N GLU A 180 4.49 18.38 -4.77
CA GLU A 180 5.49 19.40 -4.47
C GLU A 180 5.75 19.58 -2.97
N ARG A 181 6.98 19.98 -2.60
CA ARG A 181 7.33 20.34 -1.21
C ARG A 181 6.51 21.50 -0.66
N SER A 182 5.93 22.34 -1.53
CA SER A 182 5.03 23.43 -1.16
C SER A 182 3.79 22.96 -0.39
N ALA A 183 3.38 21.70 -0.57
CA ALA A 183 2.29 21.08 0.20
C ALA A 183 2.57 21.06 1.71
N LEU A 184 3.84 21.10 2.13
CA LEU A 184 4.20 21.10 3.55
C LEU A 184 3.82 22.40 4.29
N LYS A 185 3.49 23.48 3.57
CA LYS A 185 3.16 24.78 4.19
C LYS A 185 1.84 24.77 4.97
N LYS A 186 0.96 23.78 4.73
CA LYS A 186 -0.34 23.64 5.41
C LYS A 186 -0.33 22.64 6.58
N THR A 187 0.82 22.02 6.84
CA THR A 187 1.01 20.87 7.76
C THR A 187 1.75 21.23 9.03
#